data_AF-A0A7Y3JWW6-F1
#
_entry.id   AF-A0A7Y3JWW6-F1
#
_cell.length_a   1.000
_cell.length_b   1.000
_cell.length_c   1.000
_cell.angle_alpha   90.00
_cell.angle_beta   90.00
_cell.angle_gamma   90.00
#
_symmetry.space_group_name_H-M   'P 1'
#
loop_
_entity.id
_entity.type
_entity.pdbx_description
1 polymer ?
#
loop_
_entity_poly.entity_id
_entity_poly.type
_entity_poly.pdbx_seq_one_letter_code
_entity_poly.pdbx_strand_id
1 'polypeptide(L)'
;MNFDFATLDALRLSHPAWRLLRSDHAPLIASFLQRVFIVPNVRVMAAIGQDIALDAASFASLNPKVSRVFITENEINFLVFPLIKDSLVIFGAGYGFEMLRQAQWLSRCQIYYWGDIDTHGFAILDQLRNQFSHTESFLMDKATLLKFEPLWDVEEQQTLRDLPRLTLDELALYNELRDNRIRKNLRLEQERIGFTWFETALKRHLDYQ
;
A
#
# COMPACT_ATOMS: atom_id res chain seq x y z
N MET A 1 43.36 -11.90 7.49
CA MET A 1 42.76 -11.58 8.80
C MET A 1 41.99 -12.82 9.22
N ASN A 2 42.47 -13.60 10.19
CA ASN A 2 41.78 -14.82 10.64
C ASN A 2 40.68 -14.40 11.61
N PHE A 3 39.42 -14.51 11.20
CA PHE A 3 38.28 -14.32 12.09
C PHE A 3 38.08 -15.60 12.89
N ASP A 4 38.53 -15.62 14.15
CA ASP A 4 38.17 -16.69 15.07
C ASP A 4 36.73 -16.55 15.55
N PHE A 5 36.18 -17.65 16.07
CA PHE A 5 34.76 -17.72 16.47
C PHE A 5 34.44 -16.73 17.61
N ALA A 6 35.40 -16.49 18.52
CA ALA A 6 35.25 -15.54 19.62
C ALA A 6 35.16 -14.09 19.12
N THR A 7 35.91 -13.75 18.07
CA THR A 7 35.87 -12.45 17.39
C THR A 7 34.54 -12.23 16.69
N LEU A 8 33.97 -13.26 16.06
CA LEU A 8 32.64 -13.21 15.44
C LEU A 8 31.52 -13.00 16.48
N ASP A 9 31.57 -13.68 17.62
CA ASP A 9 30.56 -13.51 18.67
C ASP A 9 30.69 -12.16 19.40
N ALA A 10 31.90 -11.64 19.57
CA ALA A 10 32.12 -10.28 20.08
C ALA A 10 31.56 -9.21 19.13
N LEU A 11 31.74 -9.39 17.81
CA LEU A 11 31.18 -8.49 16.79
C LEU A 11 29.64 -8.55 16.76
N ARG A 12 29.04 -9.73 16.96
CA ARG A 12 27.58 -9.90 17.04
C ARG A 12 26.92 -9.11 18.17
N LEU A 13 27.61 -8.94 19.29
CA LEU A 13 27.08 -8.26 20.48
C LEU A 13 27.35 -6.75 20.46
N SER A 14 28.50 -6.34 19.95
CA SER A 14 28.98 -4.96 20.09
C SER A 14 28.90 -4.14 18.81
N HIS A 15 28.89 -4.75 17.62
CA HIS A 15 29.02 -4.02 16.37
C HIS A 15 27.66 -3.51 15.84
N PRO A 16 27.52 -2.20 15.55
CA PRO A 16 26.24 -1.59 15.15
C PRO A 16 25.58 -2.27 13.95
N ALA A 17 26.36 -2.64 12.92
CA ALA A 17 25.85 -3.33 11.73
C ALA A 17 25.28 -4.74 12.02
N TRP A 18 25.84 -5.45 13.00
CA TRP A 18 25.37 -6.78 13.38
C TRP A 18 24.14 -6.73 14.29
N ARG A 19 24.02 -5.69 15.13
CA ARG A 19 22.77 -5.39 15.86
C ARG A 19 21.61 -5.09 14.91
N LEU A 20 21.90 -4.40 13.81
CA LEU A 20 20.94 -4.10 12.74
C LEU A 20 20.39 -5.39 12.07
N LEU A 21 21.28 -6.33 11.74
CA LEU A 21 20.93 -7.61 11.11
C LEU A 21 20.25 -8.62 12.07
N ARG A 22 20.30 -8.34 13.37
CA ARG A 22 19.58 -9.09 14.42
C ARG A 22 18.28 -8.44 14.86
N SER A 23 17.93 -7.28 14.30
CA SER A 23 16.65 -6.63 14.55
C SER A 23 15.52 -7.50 13.99
N ASP A 24 14.36 -7.50 14.64
CA ASP A 24 13.15 -8.13 14.11
C ASP A 24 12.72 -7.54 12.75
N HIS A 25 13.27 -6.37 12.39
CA HIS A 25 13.08 -5.69 11.11
C HIS A 25 14.30 -5.80 10.17
N ALA A 26 15.24 -6.71 10.43
CA ALA A 26 16.45 -6.89 9.62
C ALA A 26 16.18 -7.03 8.10
N PRO A 27 15.11 -7.71 7.63
CA PRO A 27 14.79 -7.75 6.21
C PRO A 27 14.46 -6.37 5.62
N LEU A 28 13.73 -5.54 6.37
CA LEU A 28 13.36 -4.17 5.97
C LEU A 28 14.59 -3.27 5.90
N ILE A 29 15.48 -3.39 6.87
CA ILE A 29 16.72 -2.62 6.92
C ILE A 29 17.70 -3.05 5.81
N ALA A 30 17.79 -4.34 5.51
CA ALA A 30 18.59 -4.83 4.39
C ALA A 30 18.06 -4.33 3.03
N SER A 31 16.73 -4.33 2.86
CA SER A 31 16.06 -3.78 1.67
C SER A 31 16.36 -2.29 1.50
N PHE A 32 16.24 -1.50 2.57
CA PHE A 32 16.58 -0.07 2.57
C PHE A 32 18.03 0.20 2.17
N LEU A 33 18.98 -0.53 2.77
CA LEU A 33 20.41 -0.36 2.49
C LEU A 33 20.75 -0.74 1.03
N GLN A 34 20.12 -1.79 0.50
CA GLN A 34 20.30 -2.18 -0.90
C GLN A 34 19.76 -1.10 -1.86
N ARG A 35 18.58 -0.54 -1.58
CA ARG A 35 17.92 0.45 -2.46
C ARG A 35 18.61 1.81 -2.47
N VAL A 36 19.13 2.26 -1.32
CA VAL A 36 19.71 3.61 -1.17
C VAL A 36 21.20 3.65 -1.50
N PHE A 37 21.95 2.60 -1.15
CA PHE A 37 23.42 2.63 -1.25
C PHE A 37 24.00 1.74 -2.36
N ILE A 38 23.29 0.71 -2.82
CA ILE A 38 23.86 -0.29 -3.76
C ILE A 38 23.38 -0.09 -5.19
N VAL A 39 22.12 0.29 -5.43
CA VAL A 39 21.64 0.52 -6.80
C VAL A 39 22.05 1.94 -7.26
N PRO A 40 22.94 2.10 -8.25
CA PRO A 40 23.24 3.40 -8.81
C PRO A 40 22.01 3.93 -9.55
N ASN A 41 21.85 5.25 -9.55
CA ASN A 41 20.81 6.00 -10.25
C ASN A 41 20.79 5.64 -11.76
N VAL A 42 20.00 4.65 -12.19
CA VAL A 42 19.92 4.24 -13.60
C VAL A 42 18.75 4.96 -14.29
N ARG A 43 19.12 5.85 -15.21
CA ARG A 43 18.24 6.40 -16.25
C ARG A 43 18.31 5.46 -17.46
N VAL A 44 17.28 4.63 -17.68
CA VAL A 44 16.85 3.95 -18.93
C VAL A 44 16.16 2.62 -18.58
N MET A 45 14.95 2.42 -19.12
CA MET A 45 14.16 1.18 -18.99
C MET A 45 14.62 0.10 -19.97
N ALA A 46 14.90 -1.09 -19.44
CA ALA A 46 14.52 -2.38 -20.03
C ALA A 46 14.83 -3.51 -19.04
N ALA A 47 13.90 -3.88 -18.16
CA ALA A 47 13.84 -5.23 -17.59
C ALA A 47 12.54 -5.43 -16.81
N ILE A 48 11.93 -6.57 -17.10
CA ILE A 48 10.77 -7.16 -16.46
C ILE A 48 11.22 -7.54 -15.03
N GLY A 49 10.63 -6.93 -13.99
CA GLY A 49 10.80 -7.38 -12.60
C GLY A 49 11.49 -6.42 -11.60
N GLN A 50 11.49 -5.10 -11.81
CA GLN A 50 11.99 -4.14 -10.81
C GLN A 50 10.98 -3.02 -10.54
N ASP A 51 10.95 -2.55 -9.30
CA ASP A 51 10.26 -1.33 -8.90
C ASP A 51 10.81 -0.15 -9.70
N ILE A 52 9.92 0.64 -10.32
CA ILE A 52 10.30 1.79 -11.13
C ILE A 52 9.72 3.05 -10.50
N ALA A 53 10.57 4.03 -10.23
CA ALA A 53 10.12 5.38 -9.88
C ALA A 53 10.01 6.21 -11.16
N LEU A 54 8.85 6.83 -11.39
CA LEU A 54 8.57 7.66 -12.55
C LEU A 54 8.01 9.00 -12.10
N ASP A 55 8.32 10.07 -12.83
CA ASP A 55 7.56 11.32 -12.72
C ASP A 55 6.17 11.16 -13.35
N ALA A 56 5.29 12.13 -13.06
CA ALA A 56 3.90 12.11 -13.52
C ALA A 56 3.77 12.03 -15.05
N ALA A 57 4.62 12.76 -15.79
CA ALA A 57 4.56 12.82 -17.24
C ALA A 57 4.98 11.47 -17.87
N SER A 58 6.05 10.89 -17.35
CA SER A 58 6.56 9.58 -17.77
C SER A 58 5.53 8.49 -17.46
N PHE A 59 4.95 8.50 -16.26
CA PHE A 59 3.88 7.58 -15.87
C PHE A 59 2.63 7.71 -16.76
N ALA A 60 2.22 8.94 -17.06
CA ALA A 60 1.07 9.21 -17.93
C ALA A 60 1.29 8.71 -19.37
N SER A 61 2.54 8.74 -19.85
CA SER A 61 2.92 8.28 -21.18
C SER A 61 3.01 6.76 -21.32
N LEU A 62 2.94 6.01 -20.22
CA LEU A 62 3.02 4.55 -20.28
C LEU A 62 1.87 3.96 -21.10
N ASN A 63 2.16 2.86 -21.78
CA ASN A 63 1.14 2.02 -22.39
C ASN A 63 1.31 0.56 -21.97
N PRO A 64 1.13 0.24 -20.68
CA PRO A 64 1.35 -1.10 -20.19
C PRO A 64 0.24 -2.02 -20.72
N LYS A 65 0.63 -3.25 -21.07
CA LYS A 65 -0.31 -4.31 -21.45
C LYS A 65 -0.85 -5.00 -20.18
N VAL A 66 -1.40 -4.21 -19.27
CA VAL A 66 -2.04 -4.69 -18.03
C VAL A 66 -3.52 -4.37 -18.09
N SER A 67 -4.33 -5.24 -17.49
CA SER A 67 -5.77 -5.05 -17.33
C SER A 67 -6.14 -4.64 -15.92
N ARG A 68 -5.23 -4.77 -14.95
CA ARG A 68 -5.50 -4.50 -13.54
C ARG A 68 -4.44 -3.61 -12.89
N VAL A 69 -4.88 -2.73 -12.02
CA VAL A 69 -4.02 -1.85 -11.23
C VAL A 69 -4.46 -1.90 -9.77
N PHE A 70 -3.50 -2.12 -8.86
CA PHE A 70 -3.66 -1.93 -7.42
C PHE A 70 -2.96 -0.64 -7.01
N ILE A 71 -3.59 0.15 -6.17
CA ILE A 71 -3.05 1.40 -5.64
C ILE A 71 -3.01 1.29 -4.12
N THR A 72 -1.84 1.48 -3.53
CA THR A 72 -1.62 1.46 -2.09
C THR A 72 -0.83 2.71 -1.66
N GLU A 73 -1.06 3.16 -0.43
CA GLU A 73 -0.35 4.29 0.18
C GLU A 73 0.80 3.86 1.07
N ASN A 74 0.91 2.56 1.35
CA ASN A 74 1.91 2.02 2.25
C ASN A 74 3.03 1.29 1.49
N GLU A 75 4.28 1.64 1.78
CA GLU A 75 5.45 1.09 1.11
C GLU A 75 5.65 -0.40 1.41
N ILE A 76 5.34 -0.85 2.63
CA ILE A 76 5.45 -2.25 3.01
C ILE A 76 4.47 -3.08 2.18
N ASN A 77 3.20 -2.64 2.07
CA ASN A 77 2.19 -3.31 1.26
C ASN A 77 2.60 -3.41 -0.21
N PHE A 78 3.21 -2.34 -0.76
CA PHE A 78 3.77 -2.36 -2.11
C PHE A 78 4.89 -3.39 -2.28
N LEU A 79 5.84 -3.44 -1.34
CA LEU A 79 7.00 -4.35 -1.41
C LEU A 79 6.64 -5.82 -1.21
N VAL A 80 5.58 -6.12 -0.45
CA VAL A 80 5.13 -7.50 -0.21
C VAL A 80 4.03 -7.95 -1.17
N PHE A 81 3.61 -7.09 -2.10
CA PHE A 81 2.56 -7.43 -3.05
C PHE A 81 3.05 -8.56 -3.98
N PRO A 82 2.32 -9.69 -4.10
CA PRO A 82 2.78 -10.80 -4.90
C PRO A 82 2.70 -10.47 -6.39
N LEU A 83 3.47 -11.20 -7.19
CA LEU A 83 3.37 -11.11 -8.64
C LEU A 83 2.02 -11.65 -9.11
N ILE A 84 1.23 -10.77 -9.74
CA ILE A 84 -0.05 -11.11 -10.33
C ILE A 84 0.02 -10.85 -11.82
N LYS A 85 -0.48 -11.80 -12.61
CA LYS A 85 -0.54 -11.69 -14.07
C LYS A 85 -1.35 -10.45 -14.49
N ASP A 86 -0.91 -9.78 -15.56
CA ASP A 86 -1.59 -8.65 -16.18
C ASP A 86 -1.95 -7.51 -15.22
N SER A 87 -1.14 -7.36 -14.14
CA SER A 87 -1.39 -6.42 -13.05
C SER A 87 -0.20 -5.49 -12.82
N LEU A 88 -0.48 -4.27 -12.36
CA LEU A 88 0.49 -3.30 -11.87
C LEU A 88 0.13 -2.89 -10.44
N VAL A 89 1.13 -2.65 -9.59
CA VAL A 89 0.92 -2.03 -8.27
C VAL A 89 1.53 -0.62 -8.30
N ILE A 90 0.82 0.36 -7.74
CA ILE A 90 1.23 1.75 -7.64
C ILE A 90 1.32 2.12 -6.17
N PHE A 91 2.46 2.69 -5.77
CA PHE A 91 2.69 3.26 -4.45
C PHE A 91 2.80 4.79 -4.53
N GLY A 92 2.38 5.49 -3.47
CA GLY A 92 2.66 6.92 -3.28
C GLY A 92 1.58 7.86 -3.82
N ALA A 93 0.33 7.39 -3.89
CA ALA A 93 -0.72 8.15 -4.58
C ALA A 93 -1.61 9.04 -3.68
N GLY A 94 -1.68 8.80 -2.36
CA GLY A 94 -2.30 9.64 -1.31
C GLY A 94 -3.34 10.69 -1.75
N TYR A 95 -3.21 11.92 -1.27
CA TYR A 95 -3.99 13.07 -1.77
C TYR A 95 -3.54 13.55 -3.18
N GLY A 96 -2.51 12.93 -3.76
CA GLY A 96 -1.77 13.37 -4.94
C GLY A 96 -2.24 12.78 -6.28
N PHE A 97 -3.47 12.27 -6.38
CA PHE A 97 -4.00 11.67 -7.61
C PHE A 97 -4.09 12.60 -8.82
N GLU A 98 -3.80 13.89 -8.69
CA GLU A 98 -3.68 14.79 -9.84
C GLU A 98 -2.69 14.27 -10.89
N MET A 99 -1.64 13.57 -10.46
CA MET A 99 -0.67 12.94 -11.37
C MET A 99 -1.29 11.79 -12.18
N LEU A 100 -2.22 11.04 -11.59
CA LEU A 100 -2.90 9.92 -12.27
C LEU A 100 -3.88 10.42 -13.33
N ARG A 101 -4.43 11.64 -13.19
CA ARG A 101 -5.40 12.20 -14.14
C ARG A 101 -4.89 12.22 -15.59
N GLN A 102 -3.58 12.38 -15.79
CA GLN A 102 -2.97 12.41 -17.11
C GLN A 102 -2.78 11.00 -17.70
N ALA A 103 -2.77 9.97 -16.87
CA ALA A 103 -2.60 8.58 -17.26
C ALA A 103 -3.92 7.97 -17.77
N GLN A 104 -4.33 8.36 -18.98
CA GLN A 104 -5.57 7.88 -19.62
C GLN A 104 -5.61 6.34 -19.75
N TRP A 105 -4.44 5.69 -19.74
CA TRP A 105 -4.36 4.24 -19.78
C TRP A 105 -4.97 3.57 -18.54
N LEU A 106 -5.10 4.26 -17.40
CA LEU A 106 -5.79 3.74 -16.23
C LEU A 106 -7.29 3.53 -16.49
N SER A 107 -7.91 4.33 -17.37
CA SER A 107 -9.34 4.25 -17.66
C SER A 107 -9.78 2.94 -18.34
N ARG A 108 -8.84 2.15 -18.88
CA ARG A 108 -9.12 0.81 -19.44
C ARG A 108 -8.79 -0.33 -18.48
N CYS A 109 -8.25 -0.02 -17.31
CA CYS A 109 -7.86 -1.01 -16.31
C CYS A 109 -8.93 -1.11 -15.22
N GLN A 110 -9.06 -2.28 -14.63
CA GLN A 110 -9.73 -2.42 -13.35
C GLN A 110 -8.82 -1.83 -12.27
N ILE A 111 -9.33 -0.89 -11.47
CA ILE A 111 -8.56 -0.20 -10.43
C ILE A 111 -9.04 -0.63 -9.05
N TYR A 112 -8.11 -1.08 -8.23
CA TYR A 112 -8.33 -1.41 -6.82
C TYR A 112 -7.53 -0.44 -5.95
N TYR A 113 -8.20 0.23 -5.01
CA TYR A 113 -7.55 1.13 -4.06
C TYR A 113 -7.55 0.52 -2.65
N TRP A 114 -6.38 0.47 -2.03
CA TRP A 114 -6.17 -0.01 -0.68
C TRP A 114 -5.62 1.11 0.21
N GLY A 115 -6.54 1.78 0.89
CA GLY A 115 -6.25 2.78 1.92
C GLY A 115 -6.47 2.22 3.33
N ASP A 116 -6.25 3.09 4.31
CA ASP A 116 -6.60 2.81 5.71
C ASP A 116 -8.11 2.79 5.90
N ILE A 117 -8.59 2.05 6.91
CA ILE A 117 -9.98 2.11 7.34
C ILE A 117 -10.11 3.20 8.41
N ASP A 118 -10.19 4.43 7.95
CA ASP A 118 -10.47 5.64 8.72
C ASP A 118 -11.22 6.66 7.84
N THR A 119 -11.49 7.86 8.37
CA THR A 119 -12.24 8.86 7.58
C THR A 119 -11.42 9.41 6.41
N HIS A 120 -10.09 9.50 6.54
CA HIS A 120 -9.19 9.99 5.49
C HIS A 120 -9.02 9.01 4.33
N GLY A 121 -8.86 7.70 4.58
CA GLY A 121 -8.77 6.66 3.56
C GLY A 121 -10.01 6.63 2.66
N PHE A 122 -11.21 6.74 3.24
CA PHE A 122 -12.45 6.88 2.45
C PHE A 122 -12.51 8.20 1.67
N ALA A 123 -12.01 9.29 2.24
CA ALA A 123 -11.96 10.57 1.56
C ALA A 123 -11.03 10.54 0.34
N ILE A 124 -9.93 9.80 0.40
CA ILE A 124 -9.01 9.58 -0.71
C ILE A 124 -9.65 8.67 -1.77
N LEU A 125 -10.35 7.60 -1.38
CA LEU A 125 -11.14 6.76 -2.29
C LEU A 125 -12.19 7.59 -3.07
N ASP A 126 -12.93 8.45 -2.38
CA ASP A 126 -13.91 9.35 -3.01
C ASP A 126 -13.25 10.31 -4.02
N GLN A 127 -12.06 10.83 -3.70
CA GLN A 127 -11.27 11.67 -4.61
C GLN A 127 -10.78 10.90 -5.83
N LEU A 128 -10.34 9.65 -5.65
CA LEU A 128 -9.92 8.78 -6.75
C LEU A 128 -11.10 8.48 -7.68
N ARG A 129 -12.27 8.17 -7.11
CA ARG A 129 -13.50 7.92 -7.88
C ARG A 129 -14.04 9.14 -8.61
N ASN A 130 -13.67 10.35 -8.18
CA ASN A 130 -13.97 11.54 -8.95
C ASN A 130 -13.26 11.55 -10.32
N GLN A 131 -12.11 10.88 -10.42
CA GLN A 131 -11.36 10.75 -11.66
C GLN A 131 -11.64 9.42 -12.38
N PHE A 132 -11.68 8.32 -11.62
CA PHE A 132 -11.89 6.97 -12.10
C PHE A 132 -13.07 6.33 -11.38
N SER A 133 -14.28 6.59 -11.86
CA SER A 133 -15.53 6.18 -11.20
C SER A 133 -15.70 4.67 -11.01
N HIS A 134 -14.94 3.85 -11.74
CA HIS A 134 -14.93 2.39 -11.68
C HIS A 134 -13.94 1.83 -10.63
N THR A 135 -13.25 2.67 -9.86
CA THR A 135 -12.34 2.20 -8.81
C THR A 135 -13.10 1.44 -7.72
N GLU A 136 -12.62 0.26 -7.37
CA GLU A 136 -13.11 -0.56 -6.27
C GLU A 136 -12.20 -0.40 -5.05
N SER A 137 -12.77 -0.42 -3.85
CA SER A 137 -11.97 -0.50 -2.64
C SER A 137 -11.49 -1.92 -2.41
N PHE A 138 -10.28 -2.08 -1.86
CA PHE A 138 -9.68 -3.37 -1.54
C PHE A 138 -9.34 -3.40 -0.06
N LEU A 139 -9.89 -4.40 0.66
CA LEU A 139 -9.68 -4.59 2.10
C LEU A 139 -10.16 -3.42 2.99
N MET A 140 -11.05 -2.56 2.49
CA MET A 140 -11.62 -1.42 3.22
C MET A 140 -13.07 -1.67 3.67
N ASP A 141 -13.42 -2.94 3.92
CA ASP A 141 -14.77 -3.33 4.32
C ASP A 141 -14.91 -3.53 5.84
N LYS A 142 -16.15 -3.53 6.33
CA LYS A 142 -16.46 -3.65 7.76
C LYS A 142 -16.01 -4.99 8.35
N ALA A 143 -16.06 -6.07 7.58
CA ALA A 143 -15.60 -7.38 8.06
C ALA A 143 -14.08 -7.38 8.25
N THR A 144 -13.34 -6.75 7.35
CA THR A 144 -11.90 -6.51 7.52
C THR A 144 -11.64 -5.64 8.77
N LEU A 145 -12.36 -4.53 8.96
CA LEU A 145 -12.20 -3.69 10.15
C LEU A 145 -12.37 -4.48 11.45
N LEU A 146 -13.48 -5.20 11.60
CA LEU A 146 -13.80 -5.96 12.81
C LEU A 146 -12.85 -7.14 13.04
N LYS A 147 -12.34 -7.75 11.96
CA LYS A 147 -11.38 -8.87 12.06
C LYS A 147 -10.10 -8.47 12.77
N PHE A 148 -9.67 -7.22 12.64
CA PHE A 148 -8.43 -6.69 13.19
C PHE A 148 -8.66 -5.70 14.35
N GLU A 149 -9.75 -5.85 15.10
CA GLU A 149 -10.06 -5.05 16.30
C GLU A 149 -8.88 -4.87 17.28
N PRO A 150 -8.07 -5.92 17.60
CA PRO A 150 -6.92 -5.75 18.49
C PRO A 150 -5.83 -4.82 17.97
N LEU A 151 -5.84 -4.50 16.68
CA LEU A 151 -4.82 -3.68 16.00
C LEU A 151 -5.32 -2.27 15.66
N TRP A 152 -6.54 -1.91 16.06
CA TRP A 152 -7.06 -0.57 15.85
C TRP A 152 -6.18 0.49 16.53
N ASP A 153 -6.07 1.62 15.86
CA ASP A 153 -5.45 2.84 16.33
C ASP A 153 -6.46 4.00 16.41
N VAL A 154 -5.92 5.18 16.66
CA VAL A 154 -6.62 6.45 16.77
C VAL A 154 -6.22 7.36 15.61
N GLU A 155 -7.20 7.79 14.83
CA GLU A 155 -7.07 8.86 13.85
C GLU A 155 -6.83 10.20 14.59
N GLU A 156 -5.72 10.89 14.30
CA GLU A 156 -5.40 12.15 15.00
C GLU A 156 -6.49 13.20 14.78
N GLN A 157 -6.92 13.36 13.53
CA GLN A 157 -7.97 14.29 13.12
C GLN A 157 -8.87 13.62 12.09
N GLN A 158 -10.17 13.62 12.33
CA GLN A 158 -11.13 13.08 11.37
C GLN A 158 -11.45 14.10 10.27
N THR A 159 -11.79 13.61 9.08
CA THR A 159 -12.48 14.36 8.03
C THR A 159 -13.99 14.11 8.09
N LEU A 160 -14.76 15.20 8.17
CA LEU A 160 -16.21 15.16 8.37
C LEU A 160 -17.00 15.54 7.11
N ARG A 161 -16.36 15.58 5.94
CA ARG A 161 -17.01 15.99 4.67
C ARG A 161 -17.93 14.89 4.13
N ASP A 162 -18.89 15.26 3.30
CA ASP A 162 -19.69 14.27 2.59
C ASP A 162 -18.89 13.65 1.44
N LEU A 163 -19.01 12.32 1.29
CA LEU A 163 -18.29 11.50 0.31
C LEU A 163 -19.29 10.84 -0.66
N PRO A 164 -19.81 11.58 -1.66
CA PRO A 164 -20.94 11.15 -2.47
C PRO A 164 -20.64 10.00 -3.44
N ARG A 165 -19.36 9.63 -3.64
CA ARG A 165 -18.94 8.55 -4.56
C ARG A 165 -18.63 7.23 -3.84
N LEU A 166 -18.90 7.14 -2.53
CA LEU A 166 -18.84 5.87 -1.82
C LEU A 166 -20.02 4.97 -2.18
N THR A 167 -19.80 3.66 -2.16
CA THR A 167 -20.88 2.68 -2.24
C THR A 167 -21.71 2.71 -0.95
N LEU A 168 -22.88 2.05 -0.93
CA LEU A 168 -23.73 2.02 0.26
C LEU A 168 -23.01 1.43 1.48
N ASP A 169 -22.27 0.34 1.29
CA ASP A 169 -21.57 -0.34 2.39
C ASP A 169 -20.38 0.49 2.91
N GLU A 170 -19.63 1.12 2.00
CA GLU A 170 -18.52 2.01 2.37
C GLU A 170 -19.04 3.26 3.07
N LEU A 171 -20.13 3.86 2.60
CA LEU A 171 -20.75 5.03 3.21
C LEU A 171 -21.30 4.70 4.60
N ALA A 172 -21.88 3.51 4.78
CA ALA A 172 -22.34 3.05 6.10
C ALA A 172 -21.15 2.93 7.08
N LEU A 173 -20.05 2.30 6.65
CA LEU A 173 -18.84 2.20 7.46
C LEU A 173 -18.21 3.57 7.74
N TYR A 174 -18.07 4.42 6.73
CA TYR A 174 -17.58 5.79 6.87
C TYR A 174 -18.40 6.58 7.91
N ASN A 175 -19.73 6.49 7.88
CA ASN A 175 -20.59 7.17 8.86
C ASN A 175 -20.42 6.61 10.28
N GLU A 176 -20.21 5.30 10.43
CA GLU A 176 -19.93 4.71 11.74
C GLU A 176 -18.60 5.20 12.34
N LEU A 177 -17.59 5.40 11.49
CA LEU A 177 -16.28 5.97 11.88
C LEU A 177 -16.39 7.47 12.18
N ARG A 178 -16.95 8.25 11.25
CA ARG A 178 -17.15 9.71 11.33
C ARG A 178 -17.96 10.11 12.56
N ASP A 179 -19.04 9.38 12.84
CA ASP A 179 -19.92 9.67 13.97
C ASP A 179 -19.47 8.99 15.26
N ASN A 180 -18.30 8.34 15.26
CA ASN A 180 -17.70 7.69 16.43
C ASN A 180 -18.59 6.62 17.08
N ARG A 181 -19.36 5.87 16.28
CA ARG A 181 -20.35 4.89 16.75
C ARG A 181 -19.72 3.59 17.26
N ILE A 182 -18.51 3.26 16.80
CA ILE A 182 -17.76 2.07 17.20
C ILE A 182 -16.77 2.43 18.32
N ARG A 183 -15.87 3.37 18.03
CA ARG A 183 -14.88 3.93 18.97
C ARG A 183 -14.56 5.36 18.52
N LYS A 184 -14.16 6.20 19.47
CA LYS A 184 -13.69 7.56 19.16
C LYS A 184 -12.45 7.51 18.27
N ASN A 185 -12.49 8.25 17.16
CA ASN A 185 -11.42 8.40 16.18
C ASN A 185 -10.84 7.05 15.72
N LEU A 186 -11.69 6.06 15.46
CA LEU A 186 -11.21 4.73 15.11
C LEU A 186 -10.45 4.74 13.77
N ARG A 187 -9.26 4.12 13.77
CA ARG A 187 -8.46 3.87 12.56
C ARG A 187 -7.96 2.45 12.53
N LEU A 188 -7.92 1.84 11.35
CA LEU A 188 -7.10 0.65 11.09
C LEU A 188 -6.16 0.96 9.93
N GLU A 189 -4.87 1.01 10.23
CA GLU A 189 -3.81 1.19 9.23
C GLU A 189 -3.72 -0.05 8.32
N GLN A 190 -3.55 0.17 7.03
CA GLN A 190 -3.55 -0.90 6.04
C GLN A 190 -2.45 -1.94 6.26
N GLU A 191 -1.26 -1.54 6.75
CA GLU A 191 -0.14 -2.45 7.04
C GLU A 191 -0.40 -3.38 8.23
N ARG A 192 -1.42 -3.11 9.04
CA ARG A 192 -1.81 -3.95 10.18
C ARG A 192 -2.67 -5.14 9.75
N ILE A 193 -3.15 -5.13 8.51
CA ILE A 193 -3.92 -6.24 7.95
C ILE A 193 -2.96 -7.39 7.66
N GLY A 194 -3.18 -8.52 8.34
CA GLY A 194 -2.29 -9.68 8.25
C GLY A 194 -2.22 -10.27 6.85
N PHE A 195 -1.03 -10.71 6.45
CA PHE A 195 -0.71 -11.20 5.10
C PHE A 195 -1.66 -12.31 4.61
N THR A 196 -2.04 -13.26 5.47
CA THR A 196 -2.97 -14.35 5.10
C THR A 196 -4.36 -13.83 4.72
N TRP A 197 -4.85 -12.77 5.37
CA TRP A 197 -6.13 -12.14 5.01
C TRP A 197 -6.02 -11.43 3.67
N PHE A 198 -4.91 -10.72 3.46
CA PHE A 198 -4.57 -10.10 2.18
C PHE A 198 -4.53 -11.12 1.03
N GLU A 199 -3.77 -12.23 1.16
CA GLU A 199 -3.71 -13.28 0.15
C GLU A 199 -5.08 -13.90 -0.15
N THR A 200 -5.91 -14.07 0.88
CA THR A 200 -7.27 -14.63 0.73
C THR A 200 -8.20 -13.67 0.01
N ALA A 201 -8.14 -12.37 0.32
CA ALA A 201 -8.89 -11.36 -0.43
C ALA A 201 -8.44 -11.27 -1.88
N LEU A 202 -7.12 -11.33 -2.10
CA LEU A 202 -6.53 -11.29 -3.42
C LEU A 202 -6.99 -12.48 -4.29
N LYS A 203 -6.90 -13.71 -3.76
CA LYS A 203 -7.36 -14.92 -4.47
C LYS A 203 -8.84 -14.82 -4.84
N ARG A 204 -9.70 -14.38 -3.91
CA ARG A 204 -11.12 -14.18 -4.19
C ARG A 204 -11.31 -13.23 -5.38
N HIS A 205 -10.66 -12.07 -5.40
CA HIS A 205 -10.80 -11.14 -6.54
C HIS A 205 -10.22 -11.68 -7.86
N LEU A 206 -9.21 -12.56 -7.79
CA LEU A 206 -8.62 -13.19 -8.96
C LEU A 206 -9.50 -14.31 -9.54
N ASP A 207 -10.21 -15.05 -8.69
CA ASP A 207 -11.02 -16.21 -9.07
C ASP A 207 -12.43 -15.83 -9.57
N TYR A 208 -12.90 -14.61 -9.30
CA TYR A 208 -14.19 -14.08 -9.77
C TYR A 208 -14.12 -13.38 -11.16
N GLN A 209 -12.99 -13.48 -11.88
CA GLN A 209 -12.78 -12.93 -13.23
C GLN A 209 -12.38 -14.01 -14.24
#